data_AF-A0AAQ4FI35-F1
#
_entry.id   AF-A0AAQ4FI35-F1
#
_cell.length_a   1.000
_cell.length_b   1.000
_cell.length_c   1.000
_cell.angle_alpha   90.00
_cell.angle_beta   90.00
_cell.angle_gamma   90.00
#
_symmetry.space_group_name_H-M   'P 1'
#
loop_
_entity.id
_entity.type
_entity.pdbx_description
1 polymer ?
#
loop_
_entity_poly.entity_id
_entity_poly.type
_entity_poly.pdbx_seq_one_letter_code
_entity_poly.pdbx_strand_id
1 'polypeptide(L)'
;MPKSQVYFCWPSPDAVGNWQLLGFISNAKPSAIFRISKHKKECSELHAFSAHGFSSVAQLGISVEPLAQIQFQATSAGGDAAAVDSHTEFCTKMAESLFNHLASYGGSVSVPTHPGESFFPMRALEQWYSNFRRRLAQNPNFWKGTQ
;
A
#
# COMPACT_ATOMS: atom_id res chain seq x y z
N MET A 1 -20.58 -16.67 15.76
CA MET A 1 -21.08 -15.29 15.49
C MET A 1 -20.84 -14.97 14.02
N PRO A 2 -21.84 -14.48 13.27
CA PRO A 2 -21.66 -14.14 11.85
C PRO A 2 -20.69 -12.98 11.69
N LYS A 3 -19.99 -12.94 10.55
CA LYS A 3 -19.21 -11.79 10.09
C LYS A 3 -19.85 -11.33 8.77
N SER A 4 -19.72 -10.06 8.44
CA SER A 4 -20.24 -9.53 7.19
C SER A 4 -19.09 -8.97 6.36
N GLN A 5 -19.06 -9.28 5.07
CA GLN A 5 -18.09 -8.76 4.13
C GLN A 5 -18.63 -7.48 3.49
N VAL A 6 -17.75 -6.51 3.34
CA VAL A 6 -18.06 -5.19 2.78
C VAL A 6 -17.39 -5.06 1.42
N TYR A 7 -18.18 -4.79 0.40
CA TYR A 7 -17.75 -4.64 -0.99
C TYR A 7 -18.08 -3.24 -1.51
N PHE A 8 -17.28 -2.77 -2.47
CA PHE A 8 -17.51 -1.51 -3.15
C PHE A 8 -17.44 -1.68 -4.67
N CYS A 9 -18.43 -1.11 -5.37
CA CYS A 9 -18.49 -1.08 -6.82
C CYS A 9 -18.29 0.36 -7.31
N TRP A 10 -17.35 0.52 -8.24
CA TRP A 10 -17.14 1.80 -8.92
C TRP A 10 -18.13 1.98 -10.08
N PRO A 11 -18.63 3.21 -10.30
CA PRO A 11 -19.42 3.49 -11.48
C PRO A 11 -18.54 3.34 -12.73
N SER A 12 -18.97 2.49 -13.65
CA SER A 12 -18.23 2.24 -14.88
C SER A 12 -19.20 1.89 -16.01
N PRO A 13 -19.08 2.55 -17.18
CA PRO A 13 -19.91 2.22 -18.34
C PRO A 13 -19.57 0.85 -18.95
N ASP A 14 -18.31 0.43 -18.84
CA ASP A 14 -17.80 -0.80 -19.47
C ASP A 14 -17.65 -1.97 -18.49
N ALA A 15 -17.78 -1.71 -17.19
CA ALA A 15 -17.52 -2.73 -16.18
C ALA A 15 -18.81 -3.21 -15.51
N VAL A 16 -19.38 -4.24 -16.12
CA VAL A 16 -20.35 -5.11 -15.45
C VAL A 16 -19.63 -5.79 -14.28
N GLY A 17 -20.07 -5.53 -13.04
CA GLY A 17 -19.66 -6.33 -11.88
C GLY A 17 -18.26 -6.08 -11.29
N ASN A 18 -17.70 -4.86 -11.40
CA ASN A 18 -16.42 -4.52 -10.75
C ASN A 18 -16.57 -4.25 -9.23
N TRP A 19 -16.94 -5.28 -8.48
CA TRP A 19 -16.99 -5.25 -7.03
C TRP A 19 -15.63 -5.60 -6.44
N GLN A 20 -15.14 -4.75 -5.55
CA GLN A 20 -13.91 -4.94 -4.79
C GLN A 20 -14.25 -5.22 -3.34
N LEU A 21 -13.69 -6.30 -2.77
CA LEU A 21 -13.77 -6.56 -1.33
C LEU A 21 -12.94 -5.52 -0.57
N LEU A 22 -13.57 -4.75 0.32
CA LEU A 22 -12.92 -3.77 1.17
C LEU A 22 -12.45 -4.39 2.50
N GLY A 23 -13.22 -5.33 3.05
CA GLY A 23 -12.95 -5.95 4.35
C GLY A 23 -14.18 -6.60 4.98
N PHE A 24 -14.19 -6.67 6.31
CA PHE A 24 -15.29 -7.26 7.08
C PHE A 24 -15.64 -6.46 8.32
N ILE A 25 -16.89 -6.58 8.75
CA ILE A 25 -17.44 -6.08 10.02
C ILE A 25 -18.02 -7.26 10.83
N SER A 26 -18.10 -7.12 12.14
CA SER A 26 -18.61 -8.18 13.02
C SER A 26 -19.13 -7.62 14.34
N ASN A 27 -19.81 -8.43 15.15
CA ASN A 27 -20.25 -7.98 16.47
C ASN A 27 -19.08 -7.56 17.39
N ALA A 28 -17.90 -8.14 17.22
CA ALA A 28 -16.70 -7.75 17.98
C ALA A 28 -16.04 -6.46 17.45
N LYS A 29 -16.28 -6.11 16.18
CA LYS A 29 -15.80 -4.89 15.53
C LYS A 29 -16.93 -4.35 14.63
N PRO A 30 -17.89 -3.62 15.22
CA PRO A 30 -19.14 -3.25 14.53
C PRO A 30 -18.97 -2.15 13.49
N SER A 31 -17.80 -1.49 13.44
CA SER A 31 -17.49 -0.43 12.48
C SER A 31 -16.09 -0.57 11.91
N ALA A 32 -15.92 -0.06 10.69
CA ALA A 32 -14.65 0.03 9.99
C ALA A 32 -14.67 1.23 9.03
N ILE A 33 -13.50 1.82 8.80
CA ILE A 33 -13.31 2.91 7.84
C ILE A 33 -12.46 2.35 6.70
N PHE A 34 -12.93 2.50 5.47
CA PHE A 34 -12.23 2.03 4.28
C PHE A 34 -11.89 3.22 3.39
N ARG A 35 -10.61 3.38 3.07
CA ARG A 35 -10.17 4.37 2.09
C ARG A 35 -10.41 3.82 0.70
N ILE A 36 -11.23 4.52 -0.07
CA ILE A 36 -11.52 4.17 -1.46
C ILE A 36 -10.47 4.88 -2.33
N SER A 37 -9.53 4.13 -2.91
CA SER A 37 -8.39 4.71 -3.66
C SER A 37 -7.99 3.81 -4.82
N LYS A 38 -7.90 4.40 -6.03
CA LYS A 38 -7.44 3.83 -7.31
C LYS A 38 -8.03 2.46 -7.67
N HIS A 39 -8.66 2.38 -8.83
CA HIS A 39 -9.22 1.14 -9.38
C HIS A 39 -8.13 0.06 -9.51
N LYS A 40 -8.12 -0.95 -8.64
CA LYS A 40 -7.33 -2.16 -8.86
C LYS A 40 -8.13 -3.03 -9.83
N LYS A 41 -7.60 -3.24 -11.03
CA LYS A 41 -8.25 -3.96 -12.14
C LYS A 41 -8.36 -5.48 -11.92
N GLU A 42 -8.11 -5.96 -10.70
CA GLU A 42 -8.25 -7.38 -10.36
C GLU A 42 -9.62 -7.61 -9.74
N CYS A 43 -10.53 -8.08 -10.58
CA CYS A 43 -11.77 -8.71 -10.15
C CYS A 43 -11.43 -10.17 -9.84
N SER A 44 -11.32 -10.51 -8.56
CA SER A 44 -11.02 -11.88 -8.12
C SER A 44 -12.19 -12.44 -7.31
N GLU A 45 -12.53 -13.68 -7.66
CA GLU A 45 -13.54 -14.59 -7.10
C GLU A 45 -15.02 -14.20 -7.28
N LEU A 46 -15.81 -15.20 -7.72
CA LEU A 46 -17.27 -15.17 -7.70
C LEU A 46 -17.74 -14.88 -6.26
N HIS A 47 -18.54 -13.84 -6.10
CA HIS A 47 -19.09 -13.39 -4.83
C HIS A 47 -20.58 -13.08 -5.01
N ALA A 48 -21.29 -12.84 -3.89
CA ALA A 48 -22.74 -12.63 -3.88
C ALA A 48 -23.24 -11.52 -4.84
N PHE A 49 -22.37 -10.57 -5.20
CA PHE A 49 -22.68 -9.44 -6.06
C PHE A 49 -22.20 -9.57 -7.51
N SER A 50 -21.57 -10.70 -7.89
CA SER A 50 -21.04 -10.91 -9.25
C SER A 50 -22.12 -10.94 -10.35
N ALA A 51 -23.37 -11.17 -9.98
CA ALA A 51 -24.52 -11.12 -10.91
C ALA A 51 -25.11 -9.71 -11.06
N HIS A 52 -24.65 -8.72 -10.30
CA HIS A 52 -25.17 -7.35 -10.42
C HIS A 52 -24.53 -6.63 -11.60
N GLY A 53 -25.41 -6.15 -12.49
CA GLY A 53 -25.06 -5.44 -13.71
C GLY A 53 -24.45 -4.06 -13.48
N PHE A 54 -24.22 -3.36 -14.59
CA PHE A 54 -23.66 -2.00 -14.59
C PHE A 54 -24.40 -1.05 -13.62
N SER A 55 -23.65 -0.11 -13.05
CA SER A 55 -24.22 1.00 -12.29
C SER A 55 -23.54 2.31 -12.73
N SER A 56 -24.34 3.35 -12.97
CA SER A 56 -23.86 4.71 -13.19
C SER A 56 -23.47 5.42 -11.88
N VAL A 57 -23.74 4.80 -10.73
CA VAL A 57 -23.49 5.31 -9.39
C VAL A 57 -22.64 4.32 -8.60
N ALA A 58 -21.76 4.81 -7.73
CA ALA A 58 -21.01 3.96 -6.80
C ALA A 58 -21.96 3.19 -5.86
N GLN A 59 -21.65 1.92 -5.59
CA GLN A 59 -22.48 1.07 -4.74
C GLN A 59 -21.66 0.45 -3.60
N LEU A 60 -22.29 0.31 -2.44
CA LEU A 60 -21.77 -0.40 -1.29
C LEU A 60 -22.61 -1.67 -1.07
N GLY A 61 -21.94 -2.82 -1.01
CA GLY A 61 -22.58 -4.13 -0.83
C GLY A 61 -22.13 -4.74 0.48
N ILE A 62 -23.06 -5.30 1.26
CA ILE A 62 -22.76 -5.99 2.52
C ILE A 62 -23.34 -7.40 2.42
N SER A 63 -22.48 -8.41 2.36
CA SER A 63 -22.91 -9.82 2.41
C SER A 63 -22.74 -10.36 3.82
N VAL A 64 -23.76 -11.02 4.36
CA VAL A 64 -23.71 -11.67 5.67
C VAL A 64 -23.38 -13.15 5.45
N GLU A 65 -22.21 -13.59 5.88
CA GLU A 65 -21.73 -14.95 5.63
C GLU A 65 -21.44 -15.71 6.94
N PRO A 66 -21.55 -17.04 6.94
CA PRO A 66 -21.05 -17.88 8.03
C PRO A 66 -19.54 -17.66 8.27
N LEU A 67 -19.15 -17.66 9.54
CA LEU A 67 -17.76 -17.38 9.97
C LEU A 67 -16.70 -18.25 9.26
N ALA A 68 -17.04 -19.49 8.94
CA ALA A 68 -16.16 -20.44 8.28
C ALA A 68 -15.71 -19.97 6.88
N GLN A 69 -16.55 -19.25 6.14
CA GLN A 69 -16.22 -18.78 4.78
C GLN A 69 -15.39 -17.49 4.79
N ILE A 70 -15.53 -16.65 5.82
CA ILE A 70 -14.83 -15.35 5.91
C ILE A 70 -13.36 -15.50 6.32
N GLN A 71 -13.01 -16.54 7.09
CA GLN A 71 -11.65 -16.73 7.58
C GLN A 71 -10.62 -16.91 6.46
N PHE A 72 -11.02 -17.47 5.32
CA PHE A 72 -10.16 -17.70 4.17
C PHE A 72 -9.96 -16.45 3.28
N GLN A 73 -10.94 -15.54 3.24
CA GLN A 73 -10.88 -14.33 2.39
C GLN A 73 -10.32 -13.08 3.11
N ALA A 74 -10.21 -13.12 4.45
CA ALA A 74 -9.65 -12.02 5.24
C ALA A 74 -8.16 -11.73 4.95
N THR A 75 -7.43 -12.67 4.35
CA THR A 75 -6.03 -12.49 3.93
C THR A 75 -5.86 -11.56 2.72
N SER A 76 -6.92 -11.28 1.97
CA SER A 76 -6.85 -10.51 0.71
C SER A 76 -7.37 -9.07 0.85
N ALA A 77 -8.13 -8.76 1.90
CA ALA A 77 -8.71 -7.43 2.14
C ALA A 77 -7.79 -6.57 3.04
N GLY A 78 -6.57 -6.33 2.54
CA GLY A 78 -5.54 -5.55 3.24
C GLY A 78 -5.79 -4.05 3.17
N GLY A 79 -6.76 -3.51 3.91
CA GLY A 79 -6.92 -2.06 4.06
C GLY A 79 -5.69 -1.40 4.69
N ASP A 80 -5.11 -2.03 5.71
CA ASP A 80 -3.88 -1.57 6.36
C ASP A 80 -2.61 -2.20 5.75
N ALA A 81 -2.67 -3.47 5.34
CA ALA A 81 -1.52 -4.16 4.73
C ALA A 81 -1.13 -3.56 3.36
N ALA A 82 -2.10 -3.23 2.51
CA ALA A 82 -1.80 -2.61 1.20
C ALA A 82 -1.25 -1.17 1.35
N ALA A 83 -1.64 -0.45 2.40
CA ALA A 83 -1.09 0.87 2.71
C ALA A 83 0.37 0.75 3.20
N VAL A 84 0.66 -0.22 4.08
CA VAL A 84 2.03 -0.52 4.53
C VAL A 84 2.92 -0.93 3.35
N ASP A 85 2.41 -1.75 2.43
CA ASP A 85 3.14 -2.15 1.22
C ASP A 85 3.41 -0.95 0.31
N SER A 86 2.41 -0.09 0.07
CA SER A 86 2.57 1.12 -0.74
C SER A 86 3.56 2.12 -0.14
N HIS A 87 3.58 2.28 1.20
CA HIS A 87 4.54 3.14 1.88
C HIS A 87 5.95 2.57 1.83
N THR A 88 6.10 1.26 2.03
CA THR A 88 7.41 0.59 1.96
C THR A 88 7.98 0.67 0.54
N GLU A 89 7.14 0.47 -0.48
CA GLU A 89 7.53 0.64 -1.89
C GLU A 89 7.98 2.07 -2.16
N PHE A 90 7.19 3.07 -1.74
CA PHE A 90 7.54 4.49 -1.89
C PHE A 90 8.88 4.83 -1.22
N CYS A 91 9.07 4.46 0.04
CA CYS A 91 10.31 4.73 0.78
C CYS A 91 11.52 4.03 0.14
N THR A 92 11.34 2.81 -0.38
CA THR A 92 12.39 2.08 -1.09
C THR A 92 12.78 2.81 -2.37
N LYS A 93 11.80 3.19 -3.20
CA LYS A 93 12.05 3.91 -4.46
C LYS A 93 12.66 5.29 -4.24
N MET A 94 12.25 6.00 -3.20
CA MET A 94 12.82 7.29 -2.83
C MET A 94 14.29 7.15 -2.41
N ALA A 95 14.62 6.17 -1.58
CA ALA A 95 15.98 5.93 -1.14
C ALA A 95 16.89 5.50 -2.31
N GLU A 96 16.40 4.63 -3.20
CA GLU A 96 17.09 4.24 -4.44
C GLU A 96 17.35 5.46 -5.35
N SER A 97 16.34 6.30 -5.56
CA SER A 97 16.45 7.50 -6.38
C SER A 97 17.50 8.48 -5.83
N LEU A 98 17.48 8.73 -4.51
CA LEU A 98 18.45 9.61 -3.85
C LEU A 98 19.88 9.04 -3.95
N PHE A 99 20.04 7.74 -3.69
CA PHE A 99 21.35 7.08 -3.80
C PHE A 99 21.90 7.19 -5.23
N ASN A 100 21.09 6.87 -6.24
CA ASN A 100 21.50 6.94 -7.65
C ASN A 100 21.84 8.37 -8.08
N HIS A 101 21.06 9.36 -7.62
CA HIS A 101 21.31 10.76 -7.90
C HIS A 101 22.63 11.23 -7.27
N LEU A 102 22.89 10.92 -6.00
CA LEU A 102 24.14 11.31 -5.34
C LEU A 102 25.35 10.52 -5.83
N ALA A 103 25.16 9.24 -6.18
CA ALA A 103 26.19 8.39 -6.75
C ALA A 103 26.63 8.85 -8.14
N SER A 104 25.76 9.50 -8.93
CA SER A 104 26.14 10.04 -10.24
C SER A 104 27.11 11.21 -10.15
N TYR A 105 27.12 11.94 -9.03
CA TYR A 105 28.15 12.94 -8.70
C TYR A 105 29.43 12.31 -8.13
N GLY A 106 29.41 11.01 -7.86
CA GLY A 106 30.51 10.22 -7.33
C GLY A 106 31.64 9.98 -8.32
N GLY A 107 32.38 11.03 -8.64
CA GLY A 107 33.65 10.94 -9.36
C GLY A 107 34.84 10.91 -8.41
N SER A 108 35.93 10.28 -8.82
CA SER A 108 37.25 10.43 -8.18
C SER A 108 37.73 11.88 -8.35
N VAL A 109 37.25 12.77 -7.49
CA VAL A 109 37.73 14.15 -7.43
C VAL A 109 39.02 14.15 -6.59
N SER A 110 40.16 14.04 -7.25
CA SER A 110 41.47 14.23 -6.61
C SER A 110 41.75 15.70 -6.27
N VAL A 111 40.92 16.64 -6.74
CA VAL A 111 41.13 18.09 -6.59
C VAL A 111 39.78 18.82 -6.44
N PRO A 112 39.55 19.58 -5.35
CA PRO A 112 38.32 20.37 -5.22
C PRO A 112 38.21 21.36 -6.39
N THR A 113 37.18 21.23 -7.21
CA THR A 113 36.95 22.10 -8.39
C THR A 113 36.37 23.47 -8.02
N HIS A 114 35.80 23.62 -6.81
CA HIS A 114 35.21 24.87 -6.34
C HIS A 114 35.64 25.19 -4.89
N PRO A 115 36.24 26.37 -4.64
CA PRO A 115 36.53 26.82 -3.28
C PRO A 115 35.22 27.13 -2.55
N GLY A 116 34.92 26.40 -1.47
CA GLY A 116 33.76 26.62 -0.60
C GLY A 116 32.73 25.49 -0.57
N GLU A 117 32.84 24.49 -1.44
CA GLU A 117 31.93 23.34 -1.44
C GLU A 117 32.39 22.25 -0.46
N SER A 118 31.45 21.74 0.33
CA SER A 118 31.67 20.62 1.25
C SER A 118 31.39 19.30 0.54
N PHE A 119 32.38 18.42 0.50
CA PHE A 119 32.24 17.07 -0.06
C PHE A 119 32.00 16.06 1.05
N PHE A 120 31.10 15.10 0.83
CA PHE A 120 30.92 13.96 1.72
C PHE A 120 31.47 12.67 1.07
N PRO A 121 32.05 11.76 1.84
CA PRO A 121 32.61 10.53 1.29
C PRO A 121 31.50 9.60 0.80
N MET A 122 31.71 8.97 -0.36
CA MET A 122 30.78 7.97 -0.92
C MET A 122 30.43 6.86 0.09
N ARG A 123 31.40 6.49 0.93
CA ARG A 123 31.22 5.49 2.00
C ARG A 123 30.15 5.88 3.02
N ALA A 124 30.01 7.18 3.33
CA ALA A 124 28.95 7.64 4.23
C ALA A 124 27.56 7.46 3.61
N LEU A 125 27.42 7.67 2.29
CA LEU A 125 26.18 7.46 1.57
C LEU A 125 25.79 5.97 1.51
N GLU A 126 26.75 5.10 1.21
CA GLU A 126 26.55 3.63 1.22
C GLU A 126 26.08 3.14 2.61
N GLN A 127 26.75 3.60 3.67
CA GLN A 127 26.39 3.26 5.05
C GLN A 127 25.01 3.80 5.42
N TRP A 128 24.68 5.02 5.03
CA TRP A 128 23.36 5.60 5.27
C TRP A 128 22.27 4.78 4.57
N TYR A 129 22.45 4.47 3.28
CA TYR A 129 21.48 3.73 2.48
C TYR A 129 21.23 2.33 3.03
N SER A 130 22.30 1.61 3.41
CA SER A 130 22.21 0.29 4.04
C SER A 130 21.46 0.35 5.38
N ASN A 131 21.77 1.34 6.23
CA ASN A 131 21.06 1.51 7.50
C ASN A 131 19.59 1.88 7.32
N PHE A 132 19.27 2.74 6.35
CA PHE A 132 17.90 3.13 6.03
C PHE A 132 17.08 1.92 5.59
N ARG A 133 17.58 1.13 4.63
CA ARG A 133 16.90 -0.11 4.17
C ARG A 133 16.70 -1.12 5.29
N ARG A 134 17.71 -1.32 6.14
CA ARG A 134 17.60 -2.23 7.29
C ARG A 134 16.51 -1.78 8.25
N ARG A 135 16.45 -0.50 8.59
CA ARG A 135 15.42 0.04 9.49
C ARG A 135 14.02 -0.03 8.88
N LEU A 136 13.89 0.26 7.58
CA LEU A 136 12.62 0.17 6.85
C LEU A 136 12.08 -1.26 6.81
N ALA A 137 12.95 -2.25 6.57
CA ALA A 137 12.57 -3.67 6.55
C ALA A 137 12.15 -4.20 7.93
N GLN A 138 12.77 -3.69 9.01
CA GLN A 138 12.42 -4.06 10.38
C GLN A 138 11.14 -3.39 10.87
N ASN A 139 10.93 -2.12 10.51
CA ASN A 139 9.75 -1.35 10.90
C ASN A 139 9.42 -0.30 9.83
N PRO A 140 8.36 -0.50 9.02
CA PRO A 140 7.93 0.48 8.01
C PRO A 140 7.61 1.89 8.56
N ASN A 141 7.31 2.00 9.86
CA ASN A 141 7.00 3.26 10.54
C ASN A 141 8.16 3.78 11.41
N PHE A 142 9.40 3.30 11.24
CA PHE A 142 10.55 3.67 12.10
C PHE A 142 10.84 5.18 12.18
N TRP A 143 10.41 5.94 11.17
CA TRP A 143 10.65 7.38 11.04
C TRP A 143 9.59 8.24 11.75
N LYS A 144 8.46 7.65 12.14
CA LYS A 144 7.48 8.34 12.98
C LYS A 144 8.03 8.32 14.40
N GLY A 145 8.54 9.47 14.87
CA GLY A 145 9.02 9.61 16.24
C GLY A 145 7.96 9.12 17.23
N THR A 146 8.39 8.36 18.24
CA THR A 146 7.57 8.01 19.40
C THR A 146 6.95 9.28 19.96
N GLN A 147 5.62 9.38 19.90
CA GLN A 147 4.84 10.25 20.79
C GLN A 147 4.77 9.58 22.16
#